data_AF-A0A2N0QJF2-F1
#
_entry.id   AF-A0A2N0QJF2-F1
#
_cell.length_a   1.000
_cell.length_b   1.000
_cell.length_c   1.000
_cell.angle_alpha   90.00
_cell.angle_beta   90.00
_cell.angle_gamma   90.00
#
_symmetry.space_group_name_H-M   'P 1'
#
loop_
_entity.id
_entity.type
_entity.pdbx_description
1 polymer ?
#
loop_
_entity_poly.entity_id
_entity_poly.type
_entity_poly.pdbx_seq_one_letter_code
_entity_poly.pdbx_strand_id
1 'polypeptide(L)'
;MLMTRQFDLGDIFGQLYLKTEGLFSTAIGASVQYIFLFILFGAFLAKSGMGKFFNDLALALAGHQQGGPAKVAVISSAFMGSINGSAVANVVDT
;
A
#
# COMPACT_ATOMS: atom_id res chain seq x y z
N MET A 1 -5.54 -33.44 -38.30
CA MET A 1 -5.55 -32.11 -38.95
C MET A 1 -6.31 -31.17 -38.02
N LEU A 2 -5.63 -30.51 -37.08
CA LEU A 2 -6.28 -29.58 -36.14
C LEU A 2 -6.61 -28.29 -36.89
N MET A 3 -7.85 -28.17 -37.37
CA MET A 3 -8.38 -26.94 -37.96
C MET A 3 -8.68 -25.96 -36.82
N THR A 4 -7.67 -25.22 -36.38
CA THR A 4 -7.89 -24.05 -35.52
C THR A 4 -8.29 -22.88 -36.41
N ARG A 5 -9.54 -22.43 -36.29
CA ARG A 5 -10.02 -21.18 -36.86
C ARG A 5 -9.09 -20.04 -36.47
N GLN A 6 -8.79 -19.13 -37.39
CA GLN A 6 -8.02 -17.92 -37.09
C GLN A 6 -8.75 -17.11 -36.00
N PHE A 7 -8.00 -16.67 -34.99
CA PHE A 7 -8.56 -15.88 -33.89
C PHE A 7 -8.90 -14.48 -34.37
N ASP A 8 -10.16 -14.09 -34.18
CA ASP A 8 -10.58 -12.70 -34.37
C ASP A 8 -10.21 -11.86 -33.14
N LEU A 9 -10.11 -10.54 -33.29
CA LEU A 9 -9.86 -9.64 -32.17
C LEU A 9 -10.90 -9.83 -31.06
N GLY A 10 -12.16 -10.07 -31.43
CA GLY A 10 -13.23 -10.38 -30.47
C GLY A 10 -12.96 -11.63 -29.64
N ASP A 11 -12.34 -12.66 -30.23
CA ASP A 11 -11.99 -13.90 -29.53
C ASP A 11 -10.85 -13.64 -28.52
N ILE A 12 -9.89 -12.78 -28.88
CA ILE A 12 -8.77 -12.38 -28.01
C ILE A 12 -9.27 -11.54 -26.83
N PHE A 13 -10.13 -10.54 -27.09
CA PHE A 13 -10.73 -9.73 -26.02
C PHE A 13 -11.62 -10.57 -25.11
N GLY A 14 -12.40 -11.50 -25.68
CA GLY A 14 -13.19 -12.45 -24.90
C GLY A 14 -12.33 -13.31 -23.98
N GLN A 15 -11.20 -13.80 -24.48
CA GLN A 15 -10.24 -14.58 -23.69
C GLN A 15 -9.59 -13.73 -22.58
N LEU A 16 -9.26 -12.46 -22.83
CA LEU A 16 -8.62 -11.60 -21.84
C LEU A 16 -9.59 -11.06 -20.78
N TYR A 17 -10.85 -10.80 -21.10
CA TYR A 17 -11.77 -10.10 -20.18
C TYR A 17 -12.79 -11.04 -19.52
N LEU A 18 -13.27 -12.06 -20.23
CA LEU A 18 -14.36 -12.93 -19.76
C LEU A 18 -13.86 -14.23 -19.14
N LYS A 19 -12.65 -14.67 -19.47
CA LYS A 19 -12.07 -15.89 -18.89
C LYS A 19 -11.30 -15.58 -17.62
N THR A 20 -11.33 -16.55 -16.71
CA THR A 20 -10.63 -16.54 -15.42
C THR A 20 -9.10 -16.62 -15.53
N GLU A 21 -8.56 -16.93 -16.70
CA GLU A 21 -7.11 -16.88 -16.98
C GLU A 21 -6.67 -15.56 -17.60
N GLY A 22 -7.62 -14.67 -17.89
CA GLY A 22 -7.37 -13.35 -18.48
C GLY A 22 -6.95 -12.30 -17.44
N LEU A 23 -7.22 -11.04 -17.74
CA LEU A 23 -6.89 -9.89 -16.88
C LEU A 23 -7.45 -10.06 -15.46
N PHE A 24 -8.73 -10.40 -15.31
CA PHE A 24 -9.36 -10.62 -14.00
C PHE A 24 -9.08 -11.99 -13.39
N SER A 25 -7.89 -12.52 -13.65
CA SER A 25 -7.43 -13.75 -13.03
C SER A 25 -7.28 -13.61 -11.51
N THR A 26 -7.04 -14.74 -10.87
CA THR A 26 -6.82 -14.87 -9.42
C THR A 26 -5.75 -13.92 -8.90
N ALA A 27 -4.78 -13.52 -9.73
CA ALA A 27 -3.77 -12.52 -9.40
C ALA A 27 -4.36 -11.13 -9.09
N ILE A 28 -5.26 -10.62 -9.94
CA ILE A 28 -5.96 -9.34 -9.68
C ILE A 28 -6.91 -9.52 -8.50
N GLY A 29 -7.63 -10.64 -8.42
CA GLY A 29 -8.51 -10.93 -7.28
C GLY A 29 -7.76 -10.90 -5.94
N ALA A 30 -6.63 -11.57 -5.85
CA ALA A 30 -5.75 -11.58 -4.67
C ALA A 30 -5.19 -10.17 -4.38
N SER A 31 -4.82 -9.41 -5.41
CA SER A 31 -4.33 -8.03 -5.24
C SER A 31 -5.41 -7.12 -4.66
N VAL A 32 -6.65 -7.22 -5.13
CA VAL A 32 -7.78 -6.45 -4.59
C VAL A 32 -8.13 -6.89 -3.18
N GLN A 33 -8.08 -8.18 -2.87
CA GLN A 33 -8.49 -8.68 -1.56
C GLN A 33 -7.43 -8.46 -0.47
N TYR A 34 -6.14 -8.55 -0.81
CA TYR A 34 -5.06 -8.49 0.17
C TYR A 34 -4.27 -7.19 0.12
N ILE A 35 -4.01 -6.62 -1.05
CA ILE A 35 -3.07 -5.49 -1.20
C ILE A 35 -3.79 -4.13 -1.15
N PHE A 36 -4.99 -4.04 -1.73
CA PHE A 36 -5.74 -2.79 -1.86
C PHE A 36 -5.90 -2.03 -0.53
N LEU A 37 -6.31 -2.72 0.54
CA LEU A 37 -6.54 -2.07 1.84
C LEU A 37 -5.26 -1.48 2.44
N PHE A 38 -4.11 -2.15 2.27
CA PHE A 38 -2.84 -1.62 2.76
C PHE A 38 -2.39 -0.38 1.99
N ILE A 39 -2.55 -0.39 0.66
CA ILE A 39 -2.23 0.78 -0.18
C ILE A 39 -3.17 1.95 0.15
N LEU A 40 -4.47 1.69 0.25
CA LEU A 40 -5.47 2.70 0.59
C LEU A 40 -5.17 3.31 1.96
N PHE A 41 -4.87 2.49 2.95
CA PHE A 41 -4.53 2.95 4.29
C PHE A 41 -3.19 3.72 4.28
N GLY A 42 -2.16 3.22 3.59
CA GLY A 42 -0.89 3.93 3.45
C GLY A 42 -1.04 5.31 2.81
N ALA A 43 -1.79 5.41 1.71
CA ALA A 43 -2.08 6.67 1.05
C ALA A 43 -2.91 7.62 1.93
N PHE A 44 -3.89 7.09 2.67
CA PHE A 44 -4.67 7.86 3.64
C PHE A 44 -3.77 8.41 4.75
N LEU A 45 -2.88 7.60 5.32
CA LEU A 45 -1.94 8.02 6.37
C LEU A 45 -0.95 9.07 5.88
N ALA A 46 -0.46 8.94 4.65
CA ALA A 46 0.42 9.92 4.01
C ALA A 46 -0.29 11.27 3.84
N LYS A 47 -1.58 11.26 3.49
CA LYS A 47 -2.38 12.48 3.27
C LYS A 47 -3.01 13.07 4.54
N SER A 48 -3.23 12.27 5.58
CA SER A 48 -3.88 12.72 6.83
C SER A 48 -2.96 13.57 7.72
N GLY A 49 -1.70 13.74 7.34
CA GLY A 49 -0.74 14.51 8.13
C GLY A 49 -0.25 13.74 9.36
N MET A 50 -0.24 12.40 9.30
CA MET A 50 0.08 11.56 10.45
C MET A 50 1.49 11.82 11.02
N GLY A 51 2.44 12.31 10.20
CA GLY A 51 3.74 12.77 10.70
C GLY A 51 3.64 13.90 11.74
N LYS A 52 2.71 14.83 11.56
CA LYS A 52 2.46 15.92 12.52
C LYS A 52 1.75 15.39 13.77
N PHE A 53 0.78 14.50 13.58
CA PHE A 53 0.09 13.81 14.69
C PHE A 53 1.06 13.05 15.59
N PHE A 54 2.00 12.27 15.03
CA PHE A 54 2.99 11.56 15.86
C PHE A 54 3.99 12.47 16.54
N ASN A 55 4.38 13.57 15.88
CA ASN A 55 5.24 14.56 16.51
C ASN A 55 4.53 15.22 17.70
N ASP A 56 3.27 15.62 17.54
CA ASP A 56 2.46 16.23 18.60
C ASP A 56 2.19 15.24 19.75
N LEU A 57 1.94 13.96 19.42
CA LEU A 57 1.82 12.88 20.41
C LEU A 57 3.13 12.67 21.17
N ALA A 58 4.27 12.65 20.48
CA ALA A 58 5.58 12.52 21.09
C ALA A 58 5.87 13.71 22.02
N LEU A 59 5.51 14.93 21.59
CA LEU A 59 5.58 16.16 22.40
C LEU A 59 4.74 16.05 23.68
N ALA A 60 3.51 15.55 23.58
CA ALA A 60 2.65 15.35 24.74
C ALA A 60 3.22 14.31 25.73
N LEU A 61 3.84 13.24 25.22
CA LEU A 61 4.36 12.14 26.04
C LEU A 61 5.72 12.44 26.69
N ALA A 62 6.60 13.16 26.00
CA ALA A 62 8.00 13.31 26.41
C ALA A 62 8.52 14.75 26.45
N GLY A 63 7.78 15.71 25.87
CA GLY A 63 8.25 17.09 25.72
C GLY A 63 8.51 17.83 27.03
N HIS A 64 7.78 17.48 28.10
CA HIS A 64 7.93 18.10 29.42
C HIS A 64 9.05 17.48 30.29
N GLN A 65 9.70 16.40 29.82
CA GLN A 65 10.74 15.72 30.58
C GLN A 65 12.13 16.31 30.29
N GLN A 66 13.09 16.10 31.20
CA GLN A 66 14.49 16.43 30.92
C GLN A 66 14.98 15.65 29.68
N GLY A 67 15.57 16.38 28.73
CA GLY A 67 15.90 15.88 27.39
C GLY A 67 14.69 15.76 26.44
N GLY A 68 13.58 16.43 26.74
CA GLY A 68 12.30 16.33 26.02
C GLY A 68 12.43 16.39 24.50
N PRO A 69 13.09 17.40 23.90
CA PRO A 69 13.26 17.48 22.45
C PRO A 69 13.96 16.24 21.84
N ALA A 70 14.94 15.68 22.52
CA ALA A 70 15.66 14.49 22.05
C ALA A 70 14.78 13.23 22.13
N LYS A 71 14.02 13.06 23.21
CA LYS A 71 13.08 11.94 23.37
C LYS A 71 11.92 12.02 22.37
N VAL A 72 11.39 13.23 22.14
CA VAL A 72 10.35 13.50 21.14
C VAL A 72 10.83 13.10 19.75
N ALA A 73 12.05 13.48 19.37
CA ALA A 73 12.64 13.13 18.07
C ALA A 73 12.77 11.61 17.89
N VAL A 74 13.26 10.88 18.90
CA VAL A 74 13.40 9.42 18.83
C VAL A 74 12.03 8.73 18.73
N ILE A 75 11.06 9.13 19.54
CA ILE A 75 9.71 8.54 19.53
C ILE A 75 9.01 8.83 18.20
N SER A 76 9.04 10.07 17.73
CA SER A 76 8.44 10.45 16.45
C SER A 76 9.11 9.71 15.28
N SER A 77 10.44 9.55 15.27
CA SER A 77 11.14 8.75 14.26
C SER A 77 10.80 7.27 14.33
N ALA A 78 10.59 6.70 15.51
CA ALA A 78 10.18 5.30 15.66
C ALA A 78 8.78 5.04 15.07
N PHE A 79 7.82 5.94 15.30
CA PHE A 79 6.50 5.86 14.68
C PHE A 79 6.56 6.03 13.17
N MET A 80 7.32 7.02 12.69
CA MET A 80 7.46 7.27 11.25
C MET A 80 8.20 6.12 10.54
N GLY A 81 9.20 5.53 11.20
CA GLY A 81 9.90 4.33 10.73
C GLY A 81 9.02 3.08 10.69
N SER A 82 8.04 2.96 11.58
CA SER A 82 7.10 1.83 11.60
C SER A 82 6.11 1.86 10.42
N ILE A 83 5.79 3.05 9.90
CA ILE A 83 4.95 3.23 8.70
C ILE A 83 5.75 2.91 7.44
N ASN A 84 6.95 3.48 7.34
CA ASN A 84 7.82 3.36 6.17
C ASN A 84 8.57 2.01 6.10
N GLY A 85 8.71 1.30 7.23
CA GLY A 85 9.41 0.02 7.31
C GLY A 85 8.58 -1.21 6.92
N SER A 86 7.32 -1.03 6.52
CA SER A 86 6.44 -2.13 6.09
C SER A 86 6.76 -2.54 4.65
N ALA A 87 6.79 -3.85 4.38
CA ALA A 87 6.98 -4.41 3.03
C ALA A 87 5.98 -3.83 2.00
N VAL A 88 4.81 -3.38 2.45
CA VAL A 88 3.80 -2.75 1.58
C VAL A 88 4.11 -1.27 1.29
N ALA A 89 4.75 -0.55 2.20
CA ALA A 89 5.17 0.84 1.96
C ALA A 89 6.26 0.90 0.87
N ASN A 90 7.24 -0.01 0.94
CA ASN A 90 8.32 -0.08 -0.06
C ASN A 90 7.81 -0.40 -1.48
N VAL A 91 6.74 -1.20 -1.60
CA VAL A 91 6.13 -1.53 -2.91
C VAL A 91 5.28 -0.37 -3.45
N VAL A 92 4.82 0.55 -2.60
CA VAL A 92 4.02 1.71 -3.03
C VAL A 92 4.87 2.90 -3.46
N ASP A 93 6.10 3.00 -2.94
CA ASP A 93 7.04 4.09 -3.26
C ASP A 93 7.80 3.89 -4.58
N THR A 94 7.85 2.66 -5.12
CA THR A 94 8.41 2.34 -6.44
C THR A 94 7.32 2.30 -7.50
#